data_AF-A0A6P8SI70-F1
#
_entry.id   AF-A0A6P8SI70-F1
#
_cell.length_a   1.000
_cell.length_b   1.000
_cell.length_c   1.000
_cell.angle_alpha   90.00
_cell.angle_beta   90.00
_cell.angle_gamma   90.00
#
_symmetry.space_group_name_H-M   'P 1'
#
loop_
_entity.id
_entity.type
_entity.pdbx_description
1 polymer ?
#
loop_
_entity_poly.entity_id
_entity_poly.type
_entity_poly.pdbx_seq_one_letter_code
_entity_poly.pdbx_strand_id
1 'polypeptide(L)'
;MAAEGLACIPDADIDPDGVFKYILIRVLVTHPVGSEDSKEIVRGYKWAEYHADIYDKVAAEIEKQGYDCKCLGGGRIMHNSQEKKIHVYGYSVVKKQEE
;
A
#
# COMPACT_ATOMS: atom_id res chain seq x y z
N MET A 1 17.74 14.16 5.10
CA MET A 1 17.66 12.94 4.27
C MET A 1 16.43 12.10 4.67
N ALA A 2 15.23 12.69 4.65
CA ALA A 2 13.98 11.99 4.98
C ALA A 2 13.24 11.54 3.70
N ALA A 3 13.27 12.41 2.69
CA ALA A 3 12.74 12.13 1.35
C ALA A 3 13.45 10.97 0.64
N GLU A 4 14.73 10.70 0.94
CA GLU A 4 15.48 9.59 0.31
C GLU A 4 14.96 8.20 0.71
N GLY A 5 14.51 8.03 1.95
CA GLY A 5 13.91 6.76 2.39
C GLY A 5 12.54 6.52 1.73
N LEU A 6 11.71 7.57 1.62
CA LEU A 6 10.46 7.50 0.84
C LEU A 6 10.70 7.23 -0.65
N ALA A 7 11.77 7.77 -1.22
CA ALA A 7 12.15 7.53 -2.62
C ALA A 7 12.59 6.08 -2.85
N CYS A 8 13.13 5.41 -1.84
CA CYS A 8 13.50 3.99 -1.91
C CYS A 8 12.28 3.06 -1.92
N ILE A 9 11.16 3.50 -1.30
CA ILE A 9 9.92 2.72 -1.28
C ILE A 9 9.23 2.84 -2.64
N PRO A 10 8.95 1.73 -3.35
CA PRO A 10 8.25 1.79 -4.63
C PRO A 10 6.82 2.31 -4.46
N ASP A 11 6.38 3.22 -5.34
CA ASP A 11 5.03 3.81 -5.31
C ASP A 11 3.94 2.75 -5.53
N ALA A 12 4.17 1.79 -6.42
CA ALA A 12 3.27 0.68 -6.66
C ALA A 12 4.06 -0.62 -6.73
N ASP A 13 3.65 -1.60 -5.94
CA ASP A 13 4.17 -2.97 -5.99
C ASP A 13 2.96 -3.91 -6.09
N ILE A 14 2.72 -4.39 -7.31
CA ILE A 14 1.57 -5.22 -7.64
C ILE A 14 2.00 -6.44 -8.46
N ASP A 15 1.27 -7.54 -8.31
CA ASP A 15 1.51 -8.73 -9.13
C ASP A 15 1.34 -8.44 -10.63
N PRO A 16 2.19 -9.02 -11.51
CA PRO A 16 2.23 -8.68 -12.93
C PRO A 16 1.05 -9.26 -13.73
N ASP A 17 0.32 -10.23 -13.20
CA ASP A 17 -0.85 -10.80 -13.88
C ASP A 17 -1.86 -11.48 -12.92
N GLY A 18 -3.14 -11.30 -13.23
CA GLY A 18 -4.26 -11.93 -12.57
C GLY A 18 -5.14 -10.95 -11.80
N VAL A 19 -6.08 -11.51 -11.02
CA VAL A 19 -6.97 -10.74 -10.15
C VAL A 19 -6.52 -10.94 -8.71
N PHE A 20 -6.26 -9.84 -8.02
CA PHE A 20 -5.78 -9.85 -6.64
C PHE A 20 -6.32 -8.66 -5.85
N LYS A 21 -6.22 -8.73 -4.53
CA LYS A 21 -6.61 -7.63 -3.64
C LYS A 21 -5.46 -6.64 -3.54
N TYR A 22 -5.81 -5.37 -3.36
CA TYR A 22 -4.84 -4.32 -3.13
C TYR A 22 -5.28 -3.41 -2.00
N ILE A 23 -4.30 -2.78 -1.36
CA ILE A 23 -4.50 -1.72 -0.39
C ILE A 23 -3.73 -0.47 -0.80
N LEU A 24 -4.28 0.67 -0.39
CA LEU A 24 -3.63 1.97 -0.47
C LEU A 24 -3.19 2.35 0.94
N ILE A 25 -1.88 2.49 1.12
CA ILE A 25 -1.28 2.88 2.39
C ILE A 25 -0.61 4.24 2.21
N ARG A 26 -0.85 5.15 3.14
CA ARG A 26 -0.09 6.40 3.24
C ARG A 26 1.02 6.23 4.26
N VAL A 27 2.25 6.25 3.80
CA VAL A 27 3.45 6.29 4.63
C VAL A 27 3.70 7.74 5.04
N LEU A 28 3.86 7.99 6.33
CA LEU A 28 4.14 9.30 6.89
C LEU A 28 5.55 9.30 7.48
N VAL A 29 6.31 10.34 7.17
CA VAL A 29 7.65 10.51 7.72
C VAL A 29 7.53 11.10 9.12
N THR A 30 7.84 10.30 10.13
CA THR A 30 7.89 10.76 11.53
C THR A 30 9.23 11.39 11.89
N HIS A 31 10.29 11.12 11.10
CA HIS A 31 11.63 11.63 11.35
C HIS A 31 12.33 12.14 10.06
N PRO A 32 12.89 13.36 10.08
CA PRO A 32 13.00 14.30 11.19
C PRO A 32 11.68 15.02 11.50
N VAL A 33 11.51 15.39 12.78
CA VAL A 33 10.34 16.13 13.29
C VAL A 33 10.22 17.46 12.52
N GLY A 34 9.14 17.61 11.76
CA GLY A 34 8.89 18.79 10.90
C GLY A 34 8.72 18.48 9.41
N SER A 35 8.99 17.25 8.98
CA SER A 35 8.61 16.78 7.65
C SER A 35 7.13 16.43 7.61
N GLU A 36 6.33 17.16 6.83
CA GLU A 36 4.97 16.77 6.43
C GLU A 36 4.98 15.81 5.21
N ASP A 37 6.16 15.26 4.91
CA ASP A 37 6.37 14.35 3.82
C ASP A 37 5.57 13.07 4.06
N SER A 38 4.68 12.79 3.13
CA SER A 38 3.90 11.57 3.12
C SER A 38 3.87 11.02 1.71
N LYS A 39 3.89 9.69 1.60
CA LYS A 39 3.88 8.99 0.32
C LYS A 39 2.75 7.98 0.30
N GLU A 40 1.95 8.03 -0.74
CA GLU A 40 0.89 7.05 -0.97
C GLU A 40 1.47 5.89 -1.78
N ILE A 41 1.39 4.69 -1.23
CA ILE A 41 1.88 3.48 -1.86
C ILE A 41 0.75 2.49 -2.09
N VAL A 42 0.77 1.87 -3.25
CA VAL A 42 -0.17 0.80 -3.64
C VAL A 42 0.53 -0.53 -3.49
N ARG A 43 -0.11 -1.45 -2.77
CA ARG A 43 0.40 -2.80 -2.55
C ARG A 43 -0.69 -3.81 -2.88
N GLY A 44 -0.40 -4.73 -3.80
CA GLY A 44 -1.39 -5.69 -4.26
C GLY A 44 -0.78 -7.02 -4.63
N TYR A 45 -1.10 -8.06 -3.87
CA TYR A 45 -0.50 -9.36 -4.06
C TYR A 45 -1.54 -10.46 -4.23
N LYS A 46 -1.23 -11.41 -5.10
CA LYS A 46 -2.06 -12.58 -5.37
C LYS A 46 -1.99 -13.63 -4.27
N TRP A 47 -0.88 -13.66 -3.53
CA TRP A 47 -0.71 -14.53 -2.35
C TRP A 47 -1.55 -14.07 -1.15
N ALA A 48 -1.92 -12.79 -1.10
CA ALA A 48 -2.65 -12.25 0.03
C ALA A 48 -4.14 -12.50 -0.11
N GLU A 49 -4.68 -13.38 0.74
CA GLU A 49 -6.11 -13.67 0.78
C GLU A 49 -6.93 -12.51 1.33
N TYR A 50 -6.37 -11.68 2.23
CA TYR A 50 -7.03 -10.51 2.78
C TYR A 50 -6.20 -9.22 2.67
N HIS A 51 -6.89 -8.09 2.74
CA HIS A 51 -6.25 -6.77 2.78
C HIS A 51 -5.36 -6.59 4.01
N ALA A 52 -5.70 -7.25 5.12
CA ALA A 52 -4.95 -7.21 6.36
C ALA A 52 -3.56 -7.87 6.22
N ASP A 53 -3.43 -8.98 5.49
CA ASP A 53 -2.13 -9.64 5.28
C ASP A 53 -1.13 -8.74 4.54
N ILE A 54 -1.63 -8.01 3.54
CA ILE A 54 -0.80 -7.03 2.81
C ILE A 54 -0.42 -5.89 3.76
N TYR A 55 -1.37 -5.41 4.55
CA TYR A 55 -1.13 -4.30 5.46
C TYR A 55 -0.10 -4.64 6.54
N ASP A 56 -0.27 -5.77 7.22
CA ASP A 56 0.63 -6.23 8.29
C ASP A 56 2.08 -6.35 7.80
N LYS A 57 2.27 -6.98 6.63
CA LYS A 57 3.58 -7.13 6.02
C LYS A 57 4.23 -5.80 5.67
N VAL A 58 3.46 -4.89 5.07
CA VAL A 58 3.97 -3.57 4.65
C VAL A 58 4.21 -2.69 5.87
N ALA A 59 3.28 -2.67 6.83
CA ALA A 59 3.42 -1.94 8.08
C ALA A 59 4.68 -2.35 8.83
N ALA A 60 4.92 -3.65 8.99
CA ALA A 60 6.14 -4.16 9.63
C ALA A 60 7.44 -3.72 8.92
N GLU A 61 7.43 -3.56 7.59
CA GLU A 61 8.58 -3.10 6.82
C GLU A 61 8.80 -1.59 6.93
N ILE A 62 7.71 -0.82 6.99
CA ILE A 62 7.72 0.63 7.14
C ILE A 62 8.10 1.03 8.58
N GLU A 63 7.54 0.35 9.59
CA GLU A 63 7.87 0.55 11.00
C GLU A 63 9.35 0.22 11.29
N LYS A 64 9.91 -0.81 10.63
CA LYS A 64 11.35 -1.12 10.70
C LYS A 64 12.24 0.01 10.20
N GLN A 65 11.74 0.80 9.24
CA GLN A 65 12.45 1.98 8.74
C GLN A 65 12.22 3.22 9.62
N GLY A 66 11.36 3.12 10.65
CA GLY A 66 11.02 4.22 11.54
C GLY A 66 10.01 5.20 10.92
N TYR A 67 9.18 4.75 9.98
CA TYR A 67 8.10 5.54 9.39
C TYR A 67 6.75 5.07 9.91
N ASP A 68 5.74 5.93 9.84
CA ASP A 68 4.36 5.60 10.18
C ASP A 68 3.58 5.20 8.93
N CYS A 69 2.59 4.31 9.06
CA CYS A 69 1.78 3.88 7.93
C CYS A 69 0.29 3.91 8.28
N LYS A 70 -0.50 4.45 7.36
CA LYS A 70 -1.94 4.60 7.52
C LYS A 70 -2.66 3.93 6.36
N CYS A 71 -3.49 2.94 6.66
CA CYS A 71 -4.36 2.34 5.65
C CYS A 71 -5.44 3.34 5.24
N LEU A 72 -5.42 3.79 3.98
CA LEU A 72 -6.46 4.67 3.42
C LEU A 72 -7.65 3.85 2.88
N GLY A 73 -7.41 2.59 2.54
CA GLY A 73 -8.44 1.68 2.03
C GLY A 73 -7.84 0.66 1.06
N GLY A 74 -8.68 0.16 0.16
CA GLY A 74 -8.24 -0.77 -0.88
C GLY A 74 -9.40 -1.28 -1.72
N GLY A 75 -9.13 -2.35 -2.47
CA GLY A 75 -10.11 -2.99 -3.35
C GLY A 75 -9.53 -4.21 -4.04
N ARG A 76 -9.86 -4.39 -5.32
CA ARG A 76 -9.31 -5.41 -6.20
C ARG A 76 -8.67 -4.78 -7.43
N ILE A 77 -7.57 -5.38 -7.86
CA ILE A 77 -6.91 -5.07 -9.13
C ILE A 77 -6.99 -6.32 -9.99
N MET A 78 -7.42 -6.14 -11.23
CA MET A 78 -7.26 -7.11 -12.30
C MET A 78 -6.17 -6.57 -13.22
N HIS A 79 -4.99 -7.18 -13.15
CA HIS A 79 -3.89 -6.89 -14.04
C HIS A 79 -3.92 -7.91 -15.17
N ASN A 80 -4.19 -7.45 -16.39
CA ASN A 80 -4.09 -8.25 -17.59
C ASN A 80 -2.84 -7.83 -18.37
N SER A 81 -1.76 -8.60 -18.24
CA SER A 81 -0.49 -8.30 -18.90
C SER A 81 -0.59 -8.39 -20.43
N GLN A 82 -1.45 -9.29 -20.94
CA GLN A 82 -1.64 -9.48 -22.39
C GLN A 82 -2.26 -8.24 -23.04
N GLU A 83 -3.27 -7.65 -22.38
CA GLU A 83 -3.92 -6.43 -22.87
C GLU A 83 -3.21 -5.14 -22.40
N LYS A 84 -2.18 -5.25 -21.56
CA LYS A 84 -1.55 -4.13 -20.85
C LYS A 84 -2.57 -3.23 -20.16
N LYS A 85 -3.61 -3.84 -19.60
CA LYS A 85 -4.72 -3.16 -18.91
C LYS A 85 -4.71 -3.54 -17.44
N ILE A 86 -4.85 -2.51 -16.60
CA ILE A 86 -5.05 -2.67 -15.16
C ILE A 86 -6.44 -2.12 -14.85
N HIS A 87 -7.33 -3.00 -14.41
CA HIS A 87 -8.67 -2.64 -13.99
C HIS A 87 -8.73 -2.66 -12.47
N VAL A 88 -8.85 -1.48 -11.87
CA VAL A 88 -9.00 -1.30 -10.42
C VAL A 88 -10.49 -1.16 -10.10
N TYR A 89 -11.04 -2.02 -9.26
CA TYR A 89 -12.46 -2.03 -8.94
C TYR A 89 -12.74 -2.66 -7.57
N GLY A 90 -13.99 -2.48 -7.10
CA GLY A 90 -14.43 -2.97 -5.80
C GLY A 90 -13.98 -2.06 -4.65
N TYR A 91 -14.31 -2.48 -3.44
CA TYR A 91 -14.01 -1.76 -2.21
C TYR A 91 -13.46 -2.73 -1.18
N SER A 92 -12.56 -2.25 -0.33
CA SER A 92 -12.18 -2.96 0.90
C SER A 92 -13.27 -2.82 1.93
N VAL A 93 -13.84 -3.94 2.36
CA VAL A 93 -14.55 -4.03 3.65
C VAL A 93 -13.51 -3.96 4.77
N VAL A 94 -12.96 -2.76 4.98
CA VAL A 94 -12.37 -2.43 6.28
C VAL A 94 -13.56 -2.22 7.19
N LYS A 95 -13.69 -3.02 8.26
CA LYS A 95 -14.55 -2.65 9.38
C LYS A 95 -14.15 -1.22 9.73
N LYS A 96 -15.03 -0.24 9.48
CA LYS A 96 -14.90 1.09 10.09
C LYS A 96 -14.70 0.83 11.58
N GLN A 97 -13.53 1.17 12.12
CA GLN A 97 -13.51 1.52 13.53
C GLN A 97 -14.25 2.86 13.56
N GLU A 98 -15.50 2.81 14.04
CA GLU A 98 -16.25 4.00 14.43
C GLU A 98 -15.41 4.78 15.45
N GLU A 99 -15.43 6.11 15.28
CA GLU A 99 -14.71 7.13 16.08
C GLU A 99 -14.96 7.04 17.59
#